data_AF-A0A3C0S7E2-F1
#
_entry.id   AF-A0A3C0S7E2-F1
#
_cell.length_a   1.000
_cell.length_b   1.000
_cell.length_c   1.000
_cell.angle_alpha   90.00
_cell.angle_beta   90.00
_cell.angle_gamma   90.00
#
_symmetry.space_group_name_H-M   'P 1'
#
loop_
_entity.id
_entity.type
_entity.pdbx_description
1 polymer ?
#
loop_
_entity_poly.entity_id
_entity_poly.type
_entity_poly.pdbx_seq_one_letter_code
_entity_poly.pdbx_strand_id
1 'polypeptide(L)' 'SIKKNDHLLNEGSIADYLFFVGKGCLRLYFRNDELSTATRFMAFEHTFLTSIVSFISRQPATEFIQA' A
#
# COMPACT_ATOMS: atom_id res chain seq x y z
N SER A 1 11.97 10.71 6.70
CA SER A 1 11.22 9.61 7.34
C SER A 1 9.76 9.77 7.01
N ILE A 2 9.01 8.67 6.90
CA ILE A 2 7.56 8.68 6.70
C ILE A 2 6.87 8.70 8.06
N LYS A 3 5.76 9.44 8.20
CA LYS A 3 4.98 9.49 9.45
C LYS A 3 3.93 8.39 9.46
N LYS A 4 3.56 7.97 10.65
CA LYS A 4 2.42 7.06 10.85
C LYS A 4 1.17 7.67 10.20
N ASN A 5 0.44 6.83 9.48
CA ASN A 5 -0.76 7.12 8.70
C ASN A 5 -0.53 7.86 7.37
N ASP A 6 0.70 8.14 6.96
CA ASP A 6 0.96 8.71 5.63
C ASP A 6 0.58 7.71 4.53
N HIS A 7 -0.16 8.17 3.52
CA HIS A 7 -0.48 7.38 2.33
C HIS A 7 0.68 7.41 1.34
N LEU A 8 1.25 6.24 1.08
CA LEU A 8 2.30 6.03 0.08
C LEU A 8 1.74 5.62 -1.28
N LEU A 9 0.52 5.06 -1.30
CA LEU A 9 -0.26 4.79 -2.49
C LEU A 9 -1.74 5.05 -2.18
N ASN A 10 -2.40 5.80 -3.04
CA ASN A 10 -3.84 5.98 -3.01
C ASN A 10 -4.51 5.13 -4.08
N GLU A 11 -5.72 4.64 -3.79
CA GLU A 11 -6.60 4.06 -4.80
C GLU A 11 -6.74 5.00 -6.01
N GLY A 12 -6.81 4.41 -7.20
CA GLY A 12 -6.86 5.14 -8.47
C GLY A 12 -5.50 5.62 -8.99
N SER A 13 -4.44 5.56 -8.17
CA SER A 13 -3.08 5.89 -8.61
C SER A 13 -2.37 4.67 -9.19
N ILE A 14 -1.44 4.87 -10.12
CA ILE A 14 -0.56 3.78 -10.57
C ILE A 14 0.53 3.58 -9.52
N ALA A 15 0.78 2.33 -9.13
CA ALA A 15 1.87 2.00 -8.22
C ALA A 15 3.21 2.06 -8.96
N ASP A 16 3.98 3.13 -8.73
CA ASP A 16 5.29 3.34 -9.37
C ASP A 16 6.47 2.81 -8.54
N TYR A 17 6.24 2.48 -7.27
CA TYR A 17 7.31 2.20 -6.31
C TYR A 17 7.18 0.81 -5.69
N LEU A 18 8.32 0.16 -5.47
CA LEU A 18 8.48 -1.03 -4.63
C LEU A 18 9.18 -0.61 -3.34
N PHE A 19 8.48 -0.75 -2.21
CA PHE A 19 9.00 -0.32 -0.91
C PHE A 19 9.72 -1.46 -0.21
N PHE A 20 10.87 -1.19 0.40
CA PHE A 20 11.53 -2.07 1.35
C PHE A 20 11.43 -1.47 2.76
N VAL A 21 10.86 -2.22 3.71
CA VAL A 21 10.65 -1.72 5.06
C VAL A 21 11.94 -1.86 5.86
N GLY A 22 12.68 -0.76 6.03
CA GLY A 22 13.88 -0.75 6.86
C GLY A 22 13.59 -0.71 8.37
N LYS A 23 12.55 0.02 8.79
CA LYS A 23 12.10 0.12 10.18
C LYS A 23 10.59 0.45 10.22
N GLY A 24 9.85 -0.15 11.16
CA GLY A 24 8.40 0.04 11.30
C GLY A 24 7.56 -0.97 10.50
N CYS A 25 6.38 -0.58 10.02
CA CYS A 25 5.55 -1.41 9.16
C CYS A 25 4.79 -0.59 8.12
N LEU A 26 4.35 -1.26 7.05
CA LEU A 26 3.42 -0.71 6.07
C LEU A 26 2.18 -1.60 5.98
N ARG A 27 1.02 -0.99 5.78
CA ARG A 27 -0.28 -1.65 5.63
C ARG A 27 -0.78 -1.48 4.21
N LEU A 28 -1.18 -2.60 3.59
CA LEU A 28 -1.93 -2.63 2.33
C LEU A 28 -3.39 -3.01 2.60
N TYR A 29 -4.32 -2.19 2.16
CA TYR A 29 -5.74 -2.34 2.47
C TYR A 29 -6.66 -1.83 1.36
N PHE A 30 -7.92 -2.28 1.36
CA PHE A 30 -8.97 -1.82 0.46
C PHE A 30 -10.01 -1.00 1.22
N ARG A 31 -10.69 -0.11 0.52
CA ARG A 31 -11.94 0.48 0.96
C ARG A 31 -13.08 -0.25 0.26
N ASN A 32 -14.13 -0.60 0.99
CA ASN A 32 -15.35 -1.12 0.39
C ASN A 32 -16.44 -0.03 0.32
N ASP A 33 -17.54 -0.32 -0.37
CA ASP A 33 -18.61 0.65 -0.67
C ASP A 33 -19.26 1.25 0.59
N GLU A 34 -19.16 0.58 1.74
CA GLU A 34 -19.65 1.05 3.04
C GLU A 34 -18.62 1.88 3.83
N LEU A 35 -17.56 2.38 3.17
CA LEU A 35 -16.44 3.12 3.78
C LEU A 35 -15.63 2.33 4.83
N SER A 36 -15.89 1.04 5.00
CA SER A 36 -15.09 0.20 5.89
C SER A 36 -13.79 -0.23 5.19
N THR A 37 -12.75 -0.47 6.00
CA THR A 37 -11.43 -0.82 5.46
C THR A 37 -11.07 -2.26 5.81
N ALA A 38 -10.69 -3.04 4.80
CA ALA A 38 -10.18 -4.40 4.99
C ALA A 38 -8.67 -4.42 4.75
N THR A 39 -7.90 -4.76 5.79
CA THR A 39 -6.44 -4.93 5.65
C THR A 39 -6.14 -6.28 5.02
N ARG A 40 -5.43 -6.28 3.89
CA ARG A 40 -5.04 -7.51 3.20
C ARG A 40 -3.64 -7.97 3.60
N PHE A 41 -2.73 -7.03 3.86
CA PHE A 41 -1.36 -7.37 4.21
C PHE A 41 -0.70 -6.30 5.08
N MET A 42 0.19 -6.74 5.98
CA MET A 42 1.11 -5.87 6.71
C MET A 42 2.54 -6.33 6.46
N ALA A 43 3.36 -5.43 5.90
CA ALA A 43 4.78 -5.65 5.71
C ALA A 43 5.55 -5.09 6.90
N PHE A 44 6.30 -5.94 7.59
CA PHE A 44 7.20 -5.53 8.67
C PHE A 44 8.62 -5.36 8.14
N GLU A 45 9.54 -5.01 9.04
CA GLU A 45 10.96 -4.82 8.74
C GLU A 45 11.54 -5.97 7.92
N HIS A 46 12.43 -5.62 6.98
CA HIS A 46 13.07 -6.53 6.03
C HIS A 46 12.12 -7.19 5.02
N THR A 47 10.91 -6.65 4.84
CA THR A 47 9.92 -7.13 3.85
C THR A 47 9.71 -6.09 2.75
N PHE A 48 9.42 -6.56 1.53
CA PHE A 48 9.01 -5.70 0.42
C PHE A 48 7.49 -5.55 0.37
N LEU A 49 7.00 -4.38 -0.05
CA LEU A 49 5.58 -4.12 -0.29
C LEU A 49 5.37 -3.24 -1.53
N THR A 50 4.39 -3.61 -2.34
CA THR A 50 3.79 -2.76 -3.38
C THR A 50 2.40 -3.30 -3.75
N SER A 51 1.65 -2.55 -4.55
CA SER A 51 0.47 -3.07 -5.26
C SER A 51 0.97 -3.82 -6.50
N ILE A 52 1.18 -5.14 -6.37
CA ILE A 52 1.80 -5.97 -7.43
C ILE A 52 1.02 -5.87 -8.75
N VAL A 53 -0.32 -5.90 -8.68
CA VAL A 53 -1.17 -5.85 -9.88
C VAL A 53 -1.02 -4.50 -10.57
N SER A 54 -1.12 -3.39 -9.83
CA SER A 54 -0.96 -2.05 -10.41
C SER A 54 0.46 -1.81 -10.94
N PHE A 55 1.47 -2.25 -10.19
CA PHE A 55 2.88 -2.08 -10.55
C PHE A 55 3.23 -2.76 -11.87
N ILE A 56 2.78 -4.01 -12.07
CA ILE A 56 3.07 -4.79 -13.28
C ILE A 56 2.19 -4.33 -14.46
N SER A 57 0.88 -4.20 -14.25
CA SER A 57 -0.08 -3.93 -15.34
C SER A 57 -0.15 -2.46 -15.74
N ARG A 58 0.44 -1.55 -14.95
CA ARG A 58 0.33 -0.09 -15.10
C ARG A 58 -1.11 0.41 -15.09
N GLN A 59 -2.02 -0.35 -14.48
CA GLN A 59 -3.40 0.05 -14.25
C GLN A 59 -3.55 0.70 -12.86
N PRO A 60 -4.55 1.57 -12.68
CA PRO A 60 -4.86 2.14 -11.37
C PRO A 60 -4.99 1.08 -10.27
N ALA A 61 -4.38 1.34 -9.12
CA ALA A 61 -4.49 0.48 -7.95
C ALA A 61 -5.89 0.54 -7.35
N THR A 62 -6.37 -0.62 -6.88
CA THR A 62 -7.61 -0.73 -6.08
C THR A 62 -7.33 -0.74 -4.58
N GLU A 63 -6.05 -0.74 -4.19
CA GLU A 63 -5.57 -0.81 -2.82
C GLU A 63 -4.77 0.42 -2.44
N PHE A 64 -4.78 0.72 -1.14
CA PHE A 64 -3.99 1.76 -0.51
C PHE A 64 -2.74 1.14 0.11
N ILE A 65 -1.65 1.91 0.17
CA ILE A 65 -0.49 1.61 1.00
C ILE A 65 -0.30 2.76 1.99
N GLN A 66 -0.20 2.42 3.27
CA GLN A 66 -0.08 3.39 4.36
C GLN A 66 1.01 2.96 5.34
N ALA A 67 1.72 3.93 5.91
CA ALA A 67 2.71 3.72 6.98
C ALA A 67 2.12 3.74 8.40
#